data_AF-A0A538QML4-F1
#
_entry.id   AF-A0A538QML4-F1
#
_cell.length_a   1.000
_cell.length_b   1.000
_cell.length_c   1.000
_cell.angle_alpha   90.00
_cell.angle_beta   90.00
_cell.angle_gamma   90.00
#
_symmetry.space_group_name_H-M   'P 1'
#
loop_
_entity.id
_entity.type
_entity.pdbx_description
1 polymer ?
#
loop_
_entity_poly.entity_id
_entity_poly.type
_entity_poly.pdbx_seq_one_letter_code
_entity_poly.pdbx_strand_id
1 'polypeptide(L)'
;MSLATLTIVEGAGGWRVPITPATDMGSLARLLALPVIVVARARLGTINHTLLTIEAIEHDGVPIACVILSQRPEDDPDAARSNQTQIQRRWHGRIILLGADPAVLDPLLAQRST
;
A
#
# COMPACT_ATOMS: atom_id res chain seq x y z
N MET A 1 18.19 -23.42 -13.90
CA MET A 1 17.46 -22.17 -13.57
C MET A 1 17.51 -22.01 -12.06
N SER A 2 18.22 -21.01 -11.52
CA SER A 2 18.12 -20.72 -10.08
C SER A 2 16.75 -20.08 -9.82
N LEU A 3 16.08 -20.51 -8.75
CA LEU A 3 14.86 -19.84 -8.29
C LEU A 3 15.22 -18.39 -7.92
N ALA A 4 14.50 -17.42 -8.48
CA ALA A 4 14.63 -16.03 -8.04
C ALA A 4 13.92 -15.89 -6.69
N THR A 5 14.68 -15.57 -5.65
CA THR A 5 14.13 -15.31 -4.32
C THR A 5 13.54 -13.91 -4.27
N LEU A 6 12.24 -13.79 -3.96
CA LEU A 6 11.58 -12.51 -3.72
C LEU A 6 11.55 -12.24 -2.22
N THR A 7 12.02 -11.06 -1.80
CA THR A 7 11.91 -10.58 -0.41
C THR A 7 10.93 -9.42 -0.34
N ILE A 8 9.97 -9.51 0.58
CA ILE A 8 9.01 -8.45 0.89
C ILE A 8 9.27 -8.00 2.33
N VAL A 9 9.29 -6.70 2.55
CA VAL A 9 9.40 -6.10 3.90
C VAL A 9 8.09 -5.40 4.21
N GLU A 10 7.36 -5.90 5.20
CA GLU A 10 6.16 -5.25 5.73
C GLU A 10 6.57 -4.30 6.87
N GLY A 11 6.19 -3.02 6.75
CA GLY A 11 6.34 -2.06 7.84
C GLY A 11 5.29 -2.27 8.94
N ALA A 12 5.35 -1.45 10.00
CA ALA A 12 4.32 -1.46 11.04
C ALA A 12 3.55 -0.13 11.05
N GLY A 13 2.26 -0.18 10.73
CA GLY A 13 1.39 0.99 10.68
C GLY A 13 1.60 1.86 9.42
N GLY A 14 1.59 3.18 9.58
CA GLY A 14 1.72 4.15 8.48
C GLY A 14 3.13 4.72 8.30
N TRP A 15 3.32 5.50 7.24
CA TRP A 15 4.63 6.05 6.84
C TRP A 15 5.36 6.85 7.93
N ARG A 16 4.61 7.63 8.73
CA ARG A 16 5.13 8.47 9.81
C ARG A 16 5.07 7.82 11.19
N VAL A 17 4.89 6.51 11.27
CA VAL A 17 4.88 5.80 12.56
C VAL A 17 6.30 5.80 13.15
N PRO A 18 6.50 6.29 14.38
CA PRO A 18 7.82 6.29 15.02
C PRO A 18 8.33 4.88 15.32
N ILE A 19 9.62 4.65 15.06
CA ILE A 19 10.38 3.48 15.51
C ILE A 19 11.20 3.85 16.76
N THR A 20 11.80 5.04 16.74
CA THR A 20 12.52 5.64 17.86
C THR A 20 12.09 7.10 17.99
N PRO A 21 12.51 7.84 19.04
CA PRO A 21 12.22 9.27 19.15
C PRO A 21 12.73 10.12 17.97
N ALA A 22 13.70 9.63 17.20
CA ALA A 22 14.32 10.35 16.08
C ALA A 22 14.03 9.74 14.70
N THR A 23 13.36 8.59 14.63
CA THR A 23 13.16 7.87 13.35
C THR A 23 11.75 7.30 13.22
N ASP A 24 11.24 7.26 12.00
CA ASP A 24 9.94 6.68 11.63
C ASP A 24 10.08 5.57 10.57
N MET A 25 8.96 4.99 10.13
CA MET A 25 8.96 3.99 9.05
C MET A 25 9.56 4.53 7.75
N GLY A 26 9.40 5.81 7.45
CA GLY A 26 10.06 6.47 6.32
C GLY A 26 11.59 6.43 6.42
N SER A 27 12.15 6.66 7.61
CA SER A 27 13.59 6.48 7.86
C SER A 27 14.07 5.06 7.60
N LEU A 28 13.31 4.04 8.00
CA LEU A 28 13.64 2.65 7.71
C LEU A 28 13.60 2.37 6.19
N ALA A 29 12.57 2.82 5.48
CA ALA A 29 12.45 2.63 4.05
C ALA A 29 13.62 3.28 3.28
N ARG A 30 14.03 4.49 3.68
CA ARG A 30 15.23 5.16 3.14
C ARG A 30 16.51 4.37 3.39
N LEU A 31 16.67 3.81 4.59
CA LEU A 31 17.85 3.00 4.94
C LEU A 31 17.94 1.73 4.09
N LEU A 32 16.80 1.08 3.82
CA LEU A 32 16.74 -0.12 3.00
C LEU A 32 16.92 0.16 1.50
N ALA A 33 16.73 1.41 1.07
CA ALA A 33 16.78 1.83 -0.34
C ALA A 33 15.90 0.98 -1.27
N LEU A 34 14.75 0.54 -0.77
CA LEU A 34 13.77 -0.25 -1.52
C LEU A 34 12.60 0.63 -1.98
N PRO A 35 12.00 0.35 -3.15
CA PRO A 35 10.77 1.00 -3.54
C PRO A 35 9.60 0.58 -2.64
N VAL A 36 8.65 1.49 -2.43
CA VAL A 36 7.52 1.29 -1.51
C VAL A 36 6.25 0.93 -2.27
N ILE A 37 5.49 0.00 -1.71
CA ILE A 37 4.10 -0.27 -2.11
C ILE A 37 3.19 0.34 -1.05
N VAL A 38 2.29 1.24 -1.46
CA VAL A 38 1.30 1.83 -0.57
C VAL A 38 0.04 0.96 -0.59
N VAL A 39 -0.32 0.34 0.53
CA VAL A 39 -1.57 -0.41 0.65
C VAL A 39 -2.61 0.43 1.37
N ALA A 40 -3.73 0.70 0.71
CA ALA A 40 -4.83 1.46 1.27
C ALA A 40 -6.15 0.68 1.16
N ARG A 41 -6.92 0.70 2.24
CA ARG A 41 -8.29 0.17 2.28
C ARG A 41 -9.22 0.95 1.35
N ALA A 42 -10.30 0.35 0.87
CA ALA A 42 -11.27 1.01 0.00
C ALA A 42 -12.52 1.53 0.76
N ARG A 43 -12.39 2.60 1.58
CA ARG A 43 -13.52 3.19 2.31
C ARG A 43 -13.50 4.72 2.38
N LEU A 44 -14.47 5.33 3.04
CA LEU A 44 -14.48 6.78 3.27
C LEU A 44 -13.18 7.24 3.97
N GLY A 45 -12.60 8.34 3.46
CA GLY A 45 -11.34 8.91 3.90
C GLY A 45 -10.10 8.33 3.21
N THR A 46 -10.23 7.30 2.37
CA THR A 46 -9.10 6.70 1.66
C THR A 46 -8.38 7.68 0.75
N ILE A 47 -9.11 8.49 -0.04
CA ILE A 47 -8.49 9.47 -0.96
C ILE A 47 -7.50 10.36 -0.22
N ASN A 48 -7.93 10.97 0.89
CA ASN A 48 -7.09 11.87 1.68
C ASN A 48 -5.87 11.13 2.27
N HIS A 49 -6.09 10.00 2.97
CA HIS A 49 -4.98 9.28 3.59
C HIS A 49 -3.97 8.76 2.55
N THR A 50 -4.44 8.25 1.42
CA THR A 50 -3.55 7.76 0.35
C THR A 50 -2.73 8.89 -0.26
N LEU A 51 -3.34 10.03 -0.58
CA LEU A 51 -2.61 11.17 -1.15
C LEU A 51 -1.61 11.76 -0.16
N LEU A 52 -2.00 11.96 1.11
CA LEU A 52 -1.06 12.42 2.15
C LEU A 52 0.10 11.44 2.37
N THR A 53 -0.16 10.13 2.24
CA THR A 53 0.88 9.11 2.33
C THR A 53 1.83 9.18 1.13
N ILE A 54 1.29 9.31 -0.08
CA ILE A 54 2.08 9.48 -1.31
C ILE A 54 2.96 10.72 -1.22
N GLU A 55 2.38 11.86 -0.87
CA GLU A 55 3.10 13.13 -0.72
C GLU A 55 4.24 13.02 0.30
N ALA A 56 4.00 12.35 1.43
CA ALA A 56 5.02 12.14 2.45
C ALA A 56 6.16 11.23 1.97
N ILE A 57 5.86 10.19 1.19
CA ILE A 57 6.86 9.27 0.63
C ILE A 57 7.70 9.97 -0.45
N GLU A 58 7.04 10.71 -1.36
CA GLU A 58 7.70 11.46 -2.43
C GLU A 58 8.57 12.59 -1.86
N HIS A 59 8.09 13.29 -0.83
CA HIS A 59 8.88 14.29 -0.11
C HIS A 59 10.14 13.70 0.53
N ASP A 60 10.07 12.46 1.01
CA ASP A 60 11.21 11.74 1.56
C ASP A 60 12.16 11.18 0.49
N GLY A 61 11.87 11.41 -0.80
CA GLY A 61 12.69 11.00 -1.94
C GLY A 61 12.66 9.49 -2.22
N VAL A 62 11.65 8.77 -1.71
CA VAL A 62 11.56 7.32 -1.86
C VAL A 62 10.65 6.96 -3.05
N PRO A 63 11.08 6.08 -3.98
CA PRO A 63 10.25 5.70 -5.12
C PRO A 63 9.05 4.86 -4.67
N ILE A 64 7.86 5.21 -5.18
CA ILE A 64 6.64 4.42 -5.01
C ILE A 64 6.48 3.49 -6.21
N ALA A 65 6.49 2.17 -5.98
CA ALA A 65 6.27 1.18 -7.03
C ALA A 65 4.82 1.16 -7.51
N CYS A 66 3.88 1.18 -6.57
CA CYS A 66 2.44 1.27 -6.84
C CYS A 66 1.65 1.58 -5.57
N VAL A 67 0.38 1.95 -5.78
CA VAL A 67 -0.66 1.94 -4.76
C VAL A 67 -1.55 0.72 -4.99
N ILE A 68 -1.81 -0.04 -3.93
CA ILE A 68 -2.81 -1.11 -3.91
C ILE A 68 -4.02 -0.60 -3.12
N LEU A 69 -5.16 -0.50 -3.79
CA LEU A 69 -6.46 -0.35 -3.14
C LEU A 69 -7.00 -1.73 -2.82
N SER A 70 -6.96 -2.11 -1.54
CA SER A 70 -7.46 -3.38 -1.05
C SER A 70 -8.93 -3.25 -0.70
N GLN A 71 -9.79 -3.85 -1.51
CA GLN A 71 -11.22 -3.96 -1.25
C GLN A 71 -11.49 -5.24 -0.44
N ARG A 72 -12.20 -5.11 0.68
CA ARG A 72 -12.68 -6.25 1.46
C ARG A 72 -14.12 -6.60 1.06
N PRO A 73 -14.62 -7.82 1.35
CA PRO A 73 -15.97 -8.23 0.97
C PRO A 73 -17.07 -7.30 1.48
N GLU A 74 -16.87 -6.66 2.62
CA GLU A 74 -17.81 -5.72 3.23
C GLU A 74 -17.70 -4.26 2.70
N ASP A 75 -16.67 -3.95 1.91
CA ASP A 75 -16.47 -2.60 1.37
C ASP A 75 -17.34 -2.40 0.11
N ASP A 76 -17.91 -1.20 -0.04
CA ASP A 76 -18.70 -0.82 -1.23
C ASP A 76 -17.83 -0.82 -2.51
N PRO A 77 -18.13 -1.66 -3.51
CA PRO A 77 -17.38 -1.73 -4.77
C PRO A 77 -17.36 -0.40 -5.55
N ASP A 78 -18.42 0.40 -5.47
CA ASP A 78 -18.48 1.70 -6.16
C ASP A 78 -17.60 2.73 -5.46
N ALA A 79 -17.56 2.73 -4.13
CA ALA A 79 -16.61 3.53 -3.37
C ALA A 79 -15.16 3.18 -3.71
N ALA A 80 -14.84 1.89 -3.88
CA ALA A 80 -13.50 1.44 -4.26
C ALA A 80 -13.07 1.98 -5.64
N ARG A 81 -13.95 1.88 -6.65
CA ARG A 81 -13.73 2.43 -8.00
C ARG A 81 -13.63 3.95 -8.01
N SER A 82 -14.49 4.62 -7.22
CA SER A 82 -14.47 6.08 -7.08
C SER A 82 -13.16 6.56 -6.45
N ASN A 83 -12.70 5.91 -5.37
CA ASN A 83 -11.42 6.19 -4.73
C ASN A 83 -10.27 6.07 -5.73
N GLN A 84 -10.20 4.96 -6.48
CA GLN A 84 -9.19 4.76 -7.53
C GLN A 84 -9.18 5.92 -8.53
N THR A 85 -10.36 6.27 -9.06
CA THR A 85 -10.50 7.35 -10.05
C THR A 85 -10.03 8.69 -9.49
N GLN A 86 -10.38 9.01 -8.25
CA GLN A 86 -10.02 10.29 -7.64
C GLN A 86 -8.53 10.40 -7.30
N ILE A 87 -7.90 9.31 -6.88
CA ILE A 87 -6.46 9.25 -6.62
C ILE A 87 -5.70 9.34 -7.96
N GLN A 88 -6.12 8.58 -8.99
CA GLN A 88 -5.46 8.58 -10.30
C GLN A 88 -5.46 9.96 -10.98
N ARG A 89 -6.47 10.79 -10.72
CA ARG A 89 -6.54 12.18 -11.22
C ARG A 89 -5.51 13.12 -10.59
N ARG A 90 -4.93 12.74 -9.45
CA ARG A 90 -4.00 13.58 -8.66
C ARG A 90 -2.60 12.99 -8.60
N TRP A 91 -2.48 11.69 -8.73
CA TRP A 91 -1.22 10.97 -8.76
C TRP A 91 -1.14 10.08 -10.00
N HIS A 92 -0.06 10.23 -10.75
CA HIS A 92 0.13 9.60 -12.07
C HIS A 92 0.84 8.25 -12.03
N GLY A 93 1.12 7.72 -10.83
CA GLY A 93 1.70 6.39 -10.69
C GLY A 93 0.69 5.26 -10.87
N ARG A 94 1.18 4.03 -10.74
CA ARG A 94 0.39 2.81 -10.93
C ARG A 94 -0.52 2.56 -9.74
N ILE A 95 -1.83 2.47 -9.97
CA ILE A 95 -2.83 2.07 -8.96
C ILE A 95 -3.44 0.72 -9.34
N ILE A 96 -3.40 -0.23 -8.43
CA ILE A 96 -3.98 -1.57 -8.56
C ILE A 96 -5.17 -1.66 -7.62
N LEU A 97 -6.36 -1.94 -8.16
CA LEU A 97 -7.51 -2.31 -7.34
C LEU A 97 -7.49 -3.83 -7.13
N LEU A 98 -7.19 -4.25 -5.90
CA LEU A 98 -7.30 -5.64 -5.50
C LEU A 98 -8.73 -5.88 -5.01
N GLY A 99 -9.52 -6.55 -5.83
CA GLY A 99 -10.92 -6.85 -5.53
C GLY A 99 -11.07 -7.85 -4.38
N ALA A 100 -12.28 -7.93 -3.85
CA ALA A 100 -12.63 -8.82 -2.74
C ALA A 100 -12.92 -10.27 -3.16
N ASP A 101 -12.43 -10.72 -4.32
CA ASP A 101 -12.69 -12.07 -4.81
C ASP A 101 -12.08 -13.10 -3.83
N PRO A 102 -12.92 -13.86 -3.10
CA PRO A 102 -12.43 -14.85 -2.14
C PRO A 102 -11.55 -15.90 -2.82
N ALA A 103 -11.77 -16.22 -4.10
CA ALA A 103 -10.93 -17.17 -4.81
C ALA A 103 -9.48 -16.68 -5.00
N VAL A 104 -9.25 -15.37 -4.95
CA VAL A 104 -7.92 -14.76 -4.99
C VAL A 104 -7.34 -14.57 -3.59
N LEU A 105 -8.18 -14.22 -2.61
CA LEU A 105 -7.75 -13.92 -1.23
C LEU A 105 -7.57 -15.17 -0.36
N ASP A 106 -8.44 -16.16 -0.47
CA ASP A 106 -8.41 -17.39 0.35
C ASP A 106 -7.11 -18.19 0.17
N PRO A 107 -6.56 -18.37 -1.05
CA PRO A 107 -5.26 -19.03 -1.21
C PRO A 107 -4.10 -18.25 -0.57
N LEU A 108 -4.18 -16.91 -0.52
CA LEU A 108 -3.16 -16.06 0.10
C LEU A 108 -3.27 -16.03 1.63
N LEU A 109 -4.49 -16.16 2.17
CA LEU A 109 -4.76 -16.16 3.61
C LEU A 109 -4.61 -17.55 4.23
N ALA A 110 -4.92 -18.62 3.49
CA ALA A 110 -4.78 -20.01 3.93
C ALA A 110 -3.31 -20.44 4.14
N GLN A 111 -2.34 -19.73 3.54
CA GLN A 111 -0.91 -19.97 3.75
C GLN A 111 -0.35 -19.37 5.06
N ARG A 112 -1.19 -18.76 5.91
CA ARG A 112 -0.77 -18.15 7.20
C ARG A 112 -1.14 -18.97 8.45
N SER A 113 -1.54 -20.24 8.30
CA SER A 113 -1.80 -21.15 9.43
C SER A 113 -0.69 -22.21 9.56
N THR A 114 0.51 -21.79 9.96
CA THR A 114 1.55 -22.64 10.57
C THR A 114 2.32 -21.83 11.60
#